data_AF-A0A4Z0WHP6-F1
#
_entry.id   AF-A0A4Z0WHP6-F1
#
_cell.length_a   1.000
_cell.length_b   1.000
_cell.length_c   1.000
_cell.angle_alpha   90.00
_cell.angle_beta   90.00
_cell.angle_gamma   90.00
#
_symmetry.space_group_name_H-M   'P 1'
#
loop_
_entity.id
_entity.type
_entity.pdbx_description
1 polymer ?
#
loop_
_entity_poly.entity_id
_entity_poly.type
_entity_poly.pdbx_seq_one_letter_code
_entity_poly.pdbx_strand_id
1 'polypeptide(L)' 'MRWCSVLSPSVCVLWSDIGPNNTAQPLSVLAEDIQQFVRQHLAAYEAPREVEFVEELPLTTTGKVMRRVLREQERRSQ' A
#
# COMPACT_ATOMS: atom_id res chain seq x y z
N MET A 1 15.87 0.00 0.46
CA MET A 1 14.96 1.17 0.53
C MET A 1 14.22 1.34 -0.80
N ARG A 2 13.02 0.79 -0.94
CA ARG A 2 12.15 1.02 -2.11
C ARG A 2 10.69 0.69 -1.79
N TRP A 3 10.20 1.27 -0.70
CA TRP A 3 8.85 1.06 -0.17
C TRP A 3 7.99 2.29 -0.46
N CYS A 4 7.81 2.61 -1.73
CA CYS A 4 6.65 3.37 -2.21
C CYS A 4 6.72 3.37 -3.74
N SER A 5 6.18 2.32 -4.37
CA SER A 5 5.74 2.54 -5.74
C SER A 5 4.45 3.33 -5.62
N VAL A 6 4.55 4.66 -5.64
CA VAL A 6 3.39 5.54 -5.78
C VAL A 6 2.73 5.15 -7.10
N LEU A 7 1.64 4.39 -7.01
CA LEU A 7 0.92 3.90 -8.17
C LEU A 7 -0.20 4.84 -8.60
N SER A 8 -0.62 5.72 -7.69
CA SER A 8 -1.61 6.78 -7.88
C SER A 8 -1.49 7.79 -6.73
N PRO A 9 -1.85 9.07 -6.88
CA PRO A 9 -1.80 10.05 -5.79
C PRO A 9 -2.83 9.80 -4.66
N SER A 10 -3.83 8.94 -4.91
CA SER A 10 -4.95 8.72 -3.98
C SER A 10 -4.84 7.44 -3.16
N VAL A 11 -4.31 6.34 -3.73
CA VAL A 11 -4.35 5.02 -3.10
C VAL A 11 -2.94 4.40 -3.04
N CYS A 12 -2.53 3.97 -1.85
CA CYS A 12 -1.37 3.08 -1.71
C CYS A 12 -1.86 1.66 -1.44
N VAL A 13 -1.46 0.75 -2.33
CA VAL A 13 -1.66 -0.68 -2.15
C VAL A 13 -0.46 -1.22 -1.39
N LEU A 14 -0.67 -1.61 -0.14
CA LEU A 14 0.38 -2.18 0.68
C LEU A 14 0.49 -3.67 0.40
N TRP A 15 1.68 -4.13 0.02
CA TRP A 15 1.97 -5.56 -0.10
C TRP A 15 2.32 -6.14 1.26
N SER A 16 1.74 -7.30 1.55
CA SER A 16 2.01 -8.11 2.73
C SER A 16 3.45 -8.63 2.75
N ASP A 17 4.37 -7.82 3.28
CA ASP A 17 5.58 -8.29 3.96
C ASP A 17 5.61 -7.67 5.37
N ILE A 18 4.45 -7.68 6.05
CA ILE A 18 4.35 -7.38 7.47
C ILE A 18 4.73 -8.67 8.20
N GLY A 19 5.89 -8.64 8.86
CA GLY A 19 6.44 -9.79 9.58
C GLY A 19 5.48 -10.36 10.64
N PRO A 20 5.74 -11.59 11.12
CA PRO A 20 4.78 -12.43 11.87
C PRO A 20 4.46 -11.96 13.30
N ASN A 21 4.60 -10.67 13.63
CA ASN A 21 4.39 -10.15 14.98
C ASN A 21 3.09 -9.34 15.18
N ASN A 22 2.22 -9.18 14.18
CA ASN A 22 0.95 -8.45 14.34
C ASN A 22 -0.27 -9.29 13.97
N THR A 23 -0.65 -10.22 14.84
CA THR A 23 -1.77 -11.18 14.62
C THR A 23 -3.07 -10.83 15.35
N ALA A 24 -3.25 -9.60 15.84
CA ALA A 24 -4.47 -9.27 16.60
C ALA A 24 -5.02 -7.84 16.46
N GLN A 25 -4.51 -7.03 15.53
CA GLN A 25 -5.01 -5.65 15.35
C GLN A 25 -5.99 -5.52 14.19
N PRO A 26 -7.07 -4.73 14.37
CA PRO A 26 -8.03 -4.48 13.30
C PRO A 26 -7.37 -3.70 12.15
N LEU A 27 -7.76 -3.98 10.90
CA LEU A 27 -7.18 -3.35 9.71
C LEU A 27 -7.20 -1.81 9.77
N SER A 28 -8.17 -1.21 10.45
CA SER A 28 -8.26 0.24 10.63
C SER A 28 -7.12 0.80 11.47
N VAL A 29 -6.77 0.15 12.58
CA VAL A 29 -5.66 0.55 13.45
C VAL A 29 -4.33 0.37 12.71
N LEU A 30 -4.19 -0.73 11.97
CA LEU A 30 -3.00 -0.97 11.16
C LEU A 30 -2.82 0.09 10.05
N ALA A 31 -3.91 0.51 9.39
CA ALA A 31 -3.86 1.57 8.39
C ALA A 31 -3.41 2.91 8.99
N GLU A 32 -3.93 3.27 10.17
CA GLU A 32 -3.52 4.48 10.90
C GLU A 32 -2.04 4.42 11.32
N ASP A 33 -1.59 3.28 11.85
CA ASP A 33 -0.20 3.07 12.23
C ASP A 33 0.75 3.21 11.03
N ILE A 34 0.38 2.65 9.87
CA ILE A 34 1.15 2.81 8.63
C ILE A 34 1.19 4.28 8.19
N GLN A 35 0.06 4.99 8.22
CA GLN A 35 0.02 6.41 7.87
C GLN A 35 0.89 7.24 8.82
N GLN A 36 0.82 6.96 10.13
CA GLN A 36 1.63 7.66 11.12
C GLN A 36 3.12 7.37 10.93
N PHE A 37 3.48 6.11 10.67
CA PHE A 37 4.86 5.71 10.36
C PHE A 37 5.40 6.45 9.13
N VAL A 38 4.62 6.52 8.05
CA VAL A 38 4.99 7.26 6.83
C VAL A 38 5.14 8.75 7.12
N ARG A 39 4.20 9.38 7.85
CA ARG A 39 4.29 10.81 8.21
C ARG A 39 5.49 11.14 9.10
N GLN A 40 5.97 10.18 9.91
CA GLN A 40 7.15 10.36 10.76
C GLN A 40 8.47 10.24 9.98
N HIS A 41 8.50 9.42 8.93
CA HIS A 41 9.72 9.11 8.18
C HIS A 41 9.83 9.82 6.83
N LEU A 42 8.70 10.25 6.26
CA LEU A 42 8.57 10.85 4.94
C LEU A 42 7.78 12.17 5.03
N ALA A 43 7.83 12.95 3.95
CA ALA A 43 7.10 14.21 3.89
C ALA A 43 5.58 13.96 3.88
N ALA A 44 4.81 14.89 4.46
CA ALA A 44 3.36 14.73 4.63
C ALA A 44 2.59 14.49 3.31
N TYR A 45 3.12 14.92 2.17
CA TYR A 45 2.51 14.70 0.85
C TYR A 45 2.77 13.30 0.28
N GLU A 46 3.71 12.55 0.84
CA GLU A 46 3.98 11.14 0.47
C GLU A 46 3.13 10.17 1.27
N ALA A 47 2.49 10.64 2.35
CA ALA A 47 1.56 9.85 3.12
C ALA A 47 0.30 9.55 2.27
N PRO A 48 -0.06 8.27 2.09
CA PRO A 48 -1.24 7.92 1.31
C PRO A 48 -2.51 8.42 1.99
N ARG A 49 -3.48 8.84 1.15
CA ARG A 49 -4.80 9.27 1.62
C ARG A 49 -5.67 8.09 1.98
N GLU A 50 -5.62 7.04 1.16
CA GLU A 50 -6.34 5.80 1.34
C GLU A 50 -5.36 4.62 1.31
N VAL A 51 -5.57 3.67 2.21
CA VAL A 51 -4.78 2.43 2.32
C VAL A 51 -5.74 1.27 2.07
N GLU A 52 -5.48 0.53 1.00
CA GLU A 52 -6.23 -0.66 0.66
C GLU A 52 -5.33 -1.89 0.83
N PHE A 53 -5.84 -2.89 1.56
CA PHE A 53 -5.15 -4.15 1.76
C PHE A 53 -5.65 -5.16 0.74
N VAL A 54 -4.72 -5.66 -0.07
CA VAL A 54 -4.98 -6.73 -1.05
C VAL A 54 -4.19 -7.97 -0.66
N GLU A 55 -4.75 -9.15 -0.93
CA GLU A 55 -4.09 -10.43 -0.65
C GLU A 55 -2.83 -10.61 -1.50
N GLU A 56 -2.86 -10.12 -2.74
CA GLU A 56 -1.79 -10.27 -3.72
C GLU A 56 -1.59 -8.97 -4.50
N LEU A 57 -0.34 -8.53 -4.64
CA LEU A 57 0.01 -7.55 -5.65
C LEU A 57 0.16 -8.23 -7.02
N PRO A 58 -0.44 -7.68 -8.10
CA PRO A 58 -0.20 -8.20 -9.44
C PRO A 58 1.24 -7.92 -9.85
N LEU A 59 2.04 -8.98 -9.87
CA LEU A 59 3.45 -8.97 -10.25
C LEU A 59 3.63 -9.60 -11.64
N THR A 60 4.61 -9.12 -12.40
CA THR A 60 5.04 -9.82 -13.61
C THR A 60 5.76 -11.12 -13.25
N THR A 61 6.00 -11.98 -14.25
CA THR A 61 6.84 -13.19 -14.12
C THR A 61 8.26 -12.89 -13.60
N THR A 62 8.72 -11.64 -13.66
CA THR A 62 10.01 -11.16 -13.13
C THR A 62 9.88 -10.51 -11.74
N GLY A 63 8.71 -10.57 -11.10
CA GLY A 63 8.47 -9.96 -9.78
C GLY A 63 8.37 -8.44 -9.79
N LYS A 64 8.12 -7.80 -10.95
CA LYS A 64 7.89 -6.35 -11.02
C LYS A 64 6.41 -6.05 -10.88
N VAL A 65 6.07 -5.05 -10.07
CA VAL A 65 4.69 -4.59 -9.90
C VAL A 65 4.09 -4.12 -11.23
N MET A 66 2.95 -4.71 -11.61
CA MET A 66 2.22 -4.38 -12.84
C MET A 66 1.37 -3.13 -12.64
N ARG A 67 2.01 -1.95 -12.71
CA ARG A 67 1.33 -0.67 -12.47
C ARG A 67 0.10 -0.42 -13.35
N ARG A 68 0.08 -0.97 -14.56
CA ARG A 68 -1.08 -0.88 -15.46
C ARG A 68 -2.32 -1.56 -14.88
N VAL A 69 -2.15 -2.73 -14.26
CA VAL A 69 -3.26 -3.51 -13.70
C VAL A 69 -3.84 -2.82 -12.49
N LEU A 70 -2.97 -2.34 -11.60
CA LEU A 70 -3.38 -1.63 -10.39
C LEU A 70 -4.14 -0.33 -10.69
N ARG A 71 -3.70 0.46 -11.68
CA ARG A 71 -4.47 1.62 -12.14
C ARG A 71 -5.85 1.26 -12.71
N GLU A 72 -5.96 0.11 -13.39
CA GLU A 72 -7.26 -0.36 -13.90
C GLU A 72 -8.15 -0.89 -12.77
N GLN A 73 -7.58 -1.48 -11.72
CA GLN A 73 -8.31 -1.90 -10.52
C GLN A 73 -8.87 -0.70 -9.74
N GLU A 74 -8.07 0.36 -9.57
CA GLU A 74 -8.57 1.62 -9.00
C GLU A 74 -9.74 2.16 -9.82
N ARG A 75 -9.60 2.23 -11.15
CA ARG A 75 -10.65 2.72 -12.05
C ARG A 75 -11.94 1.88 -12.02
N ARG A 76 -11.87 0.60 -11.65
CA ARG A 76 -13.03 -0.28 -11.52
C ARG A 76 -13.72 -0.18 -10.17
N SER A 77 -12.99 0.25 -9.15
CA SER A 77 -13.48 0.36 -7.76
C SER A 77 -14.04 1.76 -7.46
N GLN A 78 -14.06 2.65 -8.45
CA GLN A 78 -14.55 4.03 -8.42
C GLN A 78 -15.75 4.21 -9.34
#